data_AF-A0A1S9DSJ1-F1
#
_entry.id   AF-A0A1S9DSJ1-F1
#
_cell.length_a   1.000
_cell.length_b   1.000
_cell.length_c   1.000
_cell.angle_alpha   90.00
_cell.angle_beta   90.00
_cell.angle_gamma   90.00
#
_symmetry.space_group_name_H-M   'P 1'
#
loop_
_entity.id
_entity.type
_entity.pdbx_description
1 polymer ?
#
loop_
_entity_poly.entity_id
_entity_poly.type
_entity_poly.pdbx_seq_one_letter_code
_entity_poly.pdbx_strand_id
1 'polypeptide(L)'
;MSSSEQEQTAQPVDSEPRVDILCSAPGFSVPNPETVREKVNKSNTIFHWGGVRIAKISPEIVVKLGSHITLNEAKRPFSTEEAFDNALIDAYQTKVPRYHIKSFLAGMLSQNKHQIVFIHGDLRLANIMVNNGNVTGIVDWEFGGWYPEYWEFSKALAVWMWQNDWSDYLQRIMTPYYSEFGIYSFMHPTLW
;
A
#
# COMPACT_ATOMS: atom_id res chain seq x y z
N MET A 1 63.71 1.41 11.59
CA MET A 1 62.73 0.44 12.10
C MET A 1 61.39 0.83 11.52
N SER A 2 60.93 0.08 10.52
CA SER A 2 59.70 0.28 9.75
C SER A 2 58.74 -0.84 10.13
N SER A 3 57.54 -0.51 10.59
CA SER A 3 56.37 -1.41 10.71
C SER A 3 55.15 -0.50 10.94
N SER A 4 54.54 0.06 9.90
CA SER A 4 53.42 -0.49 9.13
C SER A 4 52.11 -0.55 9.93
N GLU A 5 51.30 0.51 9.80
CA GLU A 5 49.88 0.55 10.16
C GLU A 5 49.14 -0.55 9.39
N GLN A 6 48.42 -1.40 10.12
CA GLN A 6 47.53 -2.38 9.51
C GLN A 6 46.24 -1.67 9.08
N GLU A 7 46.17 -1.41 7.78
CA GLU A 7 44.95 -1.03 7.08
C GLU A 7 43.98 -2.24 7.13
N GLN A 8 42.98 -2.19 8.01
CA GLN A 8 41.87 -3.13 8.00
C GLN A 8 41.05 -2.89 6.72
N THR A 9 41.32 -3.70 5.71
CA THR A 9 40.48 -3.83 4.52
C THR A 9 39.12 -4.37 4.94
N ALA A 10 38.13 -3.47 5.02
CA ALA A 10 36.73 -3.85 5.13
C ALA A 10 36.38 -4.77 3.95
N GLN A 11 35.99 -6.01 4.25
CA GLN A 11 35.43 -6.90 3.24
C GLN A 11 34.17 -6.26 2.65
N PRO A 12 33.94 -6.36 1.33
CA PRO A 12 32.68 -5.90 0.76
C PRO A 12 31.58 -6.80 1.34
N VAL A 13 30.70 -6.21 2.16
CA VAL A 13 29.45 -6.86 2.55
C VAL A 13 28.63 -6.93 1.27
N ASP A 14 28.69 -8.10 0.63
CA ASP A 14 27.90 -8.49 -0.52
C ASP A 14 26.43 -8.51 -0.07
N SER A 15 25.83 -7.33 -0.09
CA SER A 15 24.45 -7.08 0.32
C SER A 15 23.58 -7.22 -0.91
N GLU A 16 23.58 -8.42 -1.49
CA GLU A 16 22.53 -8.80 -2.43
C GLU A 16 21.17 -8.59 -1.72
N PRO A 17 20.21 -7.92 -2.37
CA PRO A 17 18.90 -7.69 -1.79
C PRO A 17 18.21 -9.03 -1.52
N ARG A 18 18.05 -9.35 -0.23
CA ARG A 18 17.34 -10.55 0.23
C ARG A 18 15.84 -10.28 0.28
N VAL A 19 15.06 -11.15 -0.33
CA VAL A 19 13.60 -11.13 -0.28
C VAL A 19 13.17 -12.10 0.81
N ASP A 20 12.72 -11.57 1.95
CA ASP A 20 12.14 -12.39 3.03
C ASP A 20 10.66 -12.65 2.73
N ILE A 21 10.31 -13.91 2.48
CA ILE A 21 8.93 -14.33 2.24
C ILE A 21 8.24 -14.52 3.59
N LEU A 22 7.42 -13.55 3.99
CA LEU A 22 6.72 -13.56 5.29
C LEU A 22 5.44 -14.43 5.26
N CYS A 23 4.81 -14.59 4.10
CA CYS A 23 3.67 -15.50 3.88
C CYS A 23 3.50 -15.81 2.37
N SER A 24 3.10 -17.04 2.03
CA SER A 24 2.68 -17.42 0.68
C SER A 24 1.44 -18.30 0.71
N ALA A 25 0.59 -18.19 -0.31
CA ALA A 25 -0.52 -19.12 -0.48
C ALA A 25 0.02 -20.55 -0.73
N PRO A 26 -0.68 -21.61 -0.28
CA PRO A 26 -0.26 -22.99 -0.56
C PRO A 26 -0.06 -23.21 -2.07
N GLY A 27 1.13 -23.66 -2.46
CA GLY A 27 1.49 -23.88 -3.87
C GLY A 27 1.98 -22.64 -4.62
N PHE A 28 1.98 -21.47 -4.00
CA PHE A 28 2.56 -20.25 -4.58
C PHE A 28 4.04 -20.13 -4.21
N SER A 29 4.91 -20.13 -5.22
CA SER A 29 6.32 -19.80 -5.08
C SER A 29 6.57 -18.38 -5.59
N VAL A 30 7.15 -17.53 -4.74
CA VAL A 30 7.60 -16.20 -5.15
C VAL A 30 8.66 -16.40 -6.23
N PRO A 31 8.48 -15.83 -7.44
CA PRO A 31 9.46 -15.99 -8.49
C PRO A 31 10.75 -15.25 -8.10
N ASN A 32 11.89 -15.94 -8.21
CA ASN A 32 13.20 -15.35 -7.97
C ASN A 32 13.41 -14.12 -8.88
N PRO A 33 13.95 -12.99 -8.37
CA PRO A 33 14.32 -11.83 -9.18
C PRO A 33 15.02 -12.13 -10.50
N GLU A 34 15.93 -13.12 -10.56
CA GLU A 34 16.57 -13.53 -11.81
C GLU A 34 15.59 -14.15 -12.80
N THR A 35 14.75 -15.08 -12.33
CA THR A 35 13.71 -15.71 -13.15
C THR A 35 12.68 -14.69 -13.64
N VAL A 36 12.38 -13.66 -12.84
CA VAL A 36 11.53 -12.56 -13.30
C VAL A 36 12.24 -11.75 -14.39
N ARG A 37 13.52 -11.39 -14.22
CA ARG A 37 14.31 -10.67 -15.22
C ARG A 37 14.35 -11.38 -16.57
N GLU A 38 14.51 -12.70 -16.58
CA GLU A 38 14.49 -13.52 -17.79
C GLU A 38 13.13 -13.50 -18.50
N LYS A 39 12.03 -13.45 -17.72
CA LYS A 39 10.67 -13.42 -18.26
C LYS A 39 10.25 -12.03 -18.74
N VAL A 40 10.83 -10.96 -18.19
CA VAL A 40 10.50 -9.59 -18.61
C VAL A 40 11.09 -9.30 -19.98
N ASN A 41 10.22 -8.93 -20.91
CA ASN A 41 10.57 -8.51 -22.26
C ASN A 41 9.69 -7.31 -22.68
N LYS A 42 9.93 -6.75 -23.86
CA LYS A 42 9.18 -5.57 -24.33
C LYS A 42 7.68 -5.84 -24.48
N SER A 43 7.26 -7.07 -24.81
CA SER A 43 5.86 -7.37 -25.08
C SER A 43 5.03 -7.63 -23.82
N ASN A 44 5.67 -7.90 -22.67
CA ASN A 44 4.99 -8.06 -21.38
C ASN A 44 5.34 -7.00 -20.33
N THR A 45 6.15 -6.00 -20.70
CA THR A 45 6.39 -4.80 -19.89
C THR A 45 5.19 -3.87 -20.05
N ILE A 46 4.44 -3.67 -18.97
CA ILE A 46 3.28 -2.78 -18.91
C ILE A 46 3.74 -1.32 -18.78
N PHE A 47 4.80 -1.09 -18.00
CA PHE A 47 5.26 0.26 -17.66
C PHE A 47 6.78 0.30 -17.49
N HIS A 48 7.42 1.36 -17.98
CA HIS A 48 8.84 1.65 -17.73
C HIS A 48 9.07 3.15 -17.60
N TRP A 49 9.47 3.61 -16.42
CA TRP A 49 9.77 5.02 -16.15
C TRP A 49 10.69 5.15 -14.94
N GLY A 50 11.64 6.10 -14.98
CA GLY A 50 12.52 6.39 -13.84
C GLY A 50 13.32 5.19 -13.31
N GLY A 51 13.68 4.23 -14.17
CA GLY A 51 14.39 3.01 -13.75
C GLY A 51 13.51 1.89 -13.16
N VAL A 52 12.20 2.14 -12.99
CA VAL A 52 11.22 1.14 -12.55
C VAL A 52 10.58 0.46 -13.77
N ARG A 53 10.32 -0.84 -13.65
CA ARG A 53 9.56 -1.63 -14.64
C ARG A 53 8.42 -2.37 -13.96
N ILE A 54 7.25 -2.39 -14.60
CA ILE A 54 6.13 -3.28 -14.24
C ILE A 54 5.95 -4.25 -15.39
N ALA A 55 6.00 -5.56 -15.10
CA ALA A 55 5.82 -6.60 -16.09
C ALA A 55 4.76 -7.61 -15.66
N LYS A 56 3.96 -8.07 -16.62
CA LYS A 56 3.00 -9.16 -16.43
C LYS A 56 3.67 -10.48 -16.82
N ILE A 57 3.97 -11.32 -15.84
CA ILE A 57 4.71 -12.58 -16.05
C ILE A 57 3.81 -13.82 -16.00
N SER A 58 2.54 -13.65 -15.65
CA SER A 58 1.47 -14.66 -15.62
C SER A 58 0.12 -13.94 -15.77
N PRO A 59 -0.97 -14.62 -16.22
CA PRO A 59 -2.32 -14.05 -16.18
C PRO A 59 -2.70 -13.40 -14.84
N GLU A 60 -2.16 -13.92 -13.74
CA GLU A 60 -2.51 -13.56 -12.36
C GLU A 60 -1.43 -12.77 -11.59
N ILE A 61 -0.24 -12.57 -12.17
CA ILE A 61 0.91 -11.99 -11.44
C ILE A 61 1.46 -10.76 -12.17
N VAL A 62 1.45 -9.63 -11.46
CA VAL A 62 2.10 -8.37 -11.83
C VAL A 62 3.25 -8.13 -10.87
N VAL A 63 4.45 -7.88 -11.40
CA VAL A 63 5.65 -7.63 -10.58
C VAL A 63 6.18 -6.23 -10.86
N LYS A 64 6.38 -5.43 -9.80
CA LYS A 64 7.16 -4.18 -9.82
C LYS A 64 8.63 -4.57 -9.59
N LEU A 65 9.55 -4.06 -10.41
CA LEU A 65 11.01 -4.25 -10.27
C LEU A 65 11.75 -2.91 -10.42
N GLY A 66 12.78 -2.64 -9.61
CA GLY A 66 13.61 -1.43 -9.71
C GLY A 66 14.37 -1.09 -8.43
N SER A 67 15.36 -0.20 -8.52
CA SER A 67 16.21 0.27 -7.40
C SER A 67 15.45 1.07 -6.32
N HIS A 68 14.20 1.43 -6.58
CA HIS A 68 13.35 2.24 -5.70
C HIS A 68 12.24 1.42 -5.03
N ILE A 69 12.22 0.09 -5.18
CA ILE A 69 11.25 -0.75 -4.48
C ILE A 69 11.69 -0.89 -3.04
N THR A 70 10.89 -0.34 -2.13
CA THR A 70 11.17 -0.43 -0.71
C THR A 70 10.40 -1.60 -0.09
N LEU A 71 11.04 -2.32 0.85
CA LEU A 71 10.38 -3.33 1.69
C LEU A 71 9.19 -2.78 2.49
N ASN A 72 9.07 -1.46 2.62
CA ASN A 72 7.91 -0.80 3.24
C ASN A 72 6.63 -1.00 2.43
N GLU A 73 6.71 -1.11 1.09
CA GLU A 73 5.54 -1.36 0.23
C GLU A 73 4.91 -2.76 0.49
N ALA A 74 5.62 -3.67 1.18
CA ALA A 74 5.17 -5.03 1.49
C ALA A 74 4.95 -5.30 3.00
N LYS A 75 5.20 -4.33 3.88
CA LYS A 75 5.16 -4.48 5.35
C LYS A 75 4.21 -3.42 5.94
N ARG A 76 3.08 -3.70 6.59
CA ARG A 76 2.32 -4.91 6.95
C ARG A 76 0.86 -4.44 7.04
N PRO A 77 -0.09 -5.02 6.33
CA PRO A 77 -1.47 -4.62 6.53
C PRO A 77 -2.17 -5.52 7.56
N PHE A 78 -3.33 -5.08 8.04
CA PHE A 78 -4.02 -5.69 9.17
C PHE A 78 -4.64 -7.04 8.78
N SER A 79 -4.49 -8.05 9.63
CA SER A 79 -5.15 -9.36 9.43
C SER A 79 -6.57 -9.40 9.98
N THR A 80 -6.95 -8.42 10.81
CA THR A 80 -8.29 -8.26 11.38
C THR A 80 -8.65 -6.78 11.47
N GLU A 81 -9.94 -6.47 11.38
CA GLU A 81 -10.44 -5.11 11.59
C GLU A 81 -10.16 -4.62 13.02
N GLU A 82 -10.23 -5.48 14.02
CA GLU A 82 -9.89 -5.13 15.39
C GLU A 82 -8.42 -4.66 15.53
N ALA A 83 -7.48 -5.28 14.80
CA ALA A 83 -6.10 -4.83 14.80
C ALA A 83 -5.97 -3.44 14.13
N PHE A 84 -6.73 -3.20 13.06
CA PHE A 84 -6.81 -1.90 12.40
C PHE A 84 -7.35 -0.82 13.35
N ASP A 85 -8.49 -1.08 13.98
CA ASP A 85 -9.16 -0.15 14.89
C ASP A 85 -8.26 0.23 16.08
N ASN A 86 -7.63 -0.77 16.70
CA ASN A 86 -6.72 -0.55 17.81
C ASN A 86 -5.51 0.31 17.41
N ALA A 87 -4.92 0.05 16.24
CA ALA A 87 -3.81 0.86 15.74
C ALA A 87 -4.24 2.30 15.44
N LEU A 88 -5.46 2.50 14.92
CA LEU A 88 -6.00 3.82 14.63
C LEU A 88 -6.26 4.61 15.93
N ILE A 89 -6.78 3.95 16.96
CA ILE A 89 -6.97 4.50 18.31
C ILE A 89 -5.62 4.91 18.92
N ASP A 90 -4.64 4.01 18.92
CA ASP A 90 -3.33 4.24 19.51
C ASP A 90 -2.59 5.39 18.80
N ALA A 91 -2.65 5.44 17.46
CA ALA A 91 -2.11 6.53 16.67
C ALA A 91 -2.77 7.88 17.02
N TYR A 92 -4.09 7.90 17.18
CA TYR A 92 -4.82 9.11 17.55
C TYR A 92 -4.43 9.58 18.96
N GLN A 93 -4.38 8.67 19.94
CA GLN A 93 -4.01 8.99 21.32
C GLN A 93 -2.57 9.50 21.46
N THR A 94 -1.66 9.01 20.63
CA THR A 94 -0.26 9.47 20.59
C THR A 94 -0.18 10.95 20.21
N LYS A 95 -1.07 11.43 19.34
CA LYS A 95 -1.12 12.84 18.91
C LYS A 95 -2.00 13.71 19.79
N VAL A 96 -3.03 13.13 20.41
CA VAL A 96 -3.99 13.83 21.26
C VAL A 96 -4.11 13.08 22.59
N PRO A 97 -3.32 13.44 23.61
CA PRO A 97 -3.33 12.76 24.91
C PRO A 97 -4.56 13.17 25.74
N ARG A 98 -5.75 12.78 25.28
CA ARG A 98 -7.02 12.92 26.01
C ARG A 98 -7.34 11.59 26.69
N TYR A 99 -7.27 11.57 28.03
CA TYR A 99 -7.37 10.37 28.86
C TYR A 99 -8.66 9.53 28.68
N HIS A 100 -9.73 10.09 28.08
CA HIS A 100 -11.02 9.40 27.95
C HIS A 100 -11.50 9.20 26.49
N ILE A 101 -10.70 9.54 25.48
CA ILE A 101 -11.15 9.44 24.08
C ILE A 101 -11.20 8.00 23.57
N LYS A 102 -10.44 7.07 24.17
CA LYS A 102 -10.32 5.67 23.73
C LYS A 102 -11.67 4.96 23.64
N SER A 103 -12.49 5.01 24.69
CA SER A 103 -13.79 4.33 24.71
C SER A 103 -14.76 4.91 23.69
N PHE A 104 -14.69 6.23 23.46
CA PHE A 104 -15.48 6.89 22.42
C PHE A 104 -15.07 6.42 21.01
N LEU A 105 -13.75 6.41 20.71
CA LEU A 105 -13.23 5.93 19.42
C LEU A 105 -13.54 4.45 19.18
N ALA A 106 -13.37 3.60 20.20
CA ALA A 106 -13.69 2.17 20.12
C ALA A 106 -15.18 1.95 19.87
N GLY A 107 -16.05 2.70 20.57
CA GLY A 107 -17.49 2.66 20.33
C GLY A 107 -17.84 3.10 18.91
N MET A 108 -17.20 4.15 18.40
CA MET A 108 -17.42 4.67 17.04
C MET A 108 -16.97 3.67 15.96
N LEU A 109 -15.79 3.07 16.07
CA LEU A 109 -15.24 2.14 15.08
C LEU A 109 -15.96 0.79 15.05
N SER A 110 -16.45 0.33 16.20
CA SER A 110 -17.08 -1.00 16.32
C SER A 110 -18.53 -1.10 15.85
N GLN A 111 -19.14 0.00 15.35
CA GLN A 111 -20.55 0.02 14.97
C GLN A 111 -20.88 -0.94 13.82
N ASN A 112 -19.96 -1.07 12.86
CA ASN A 112 -20.10 -1.93 11.70
C ASN A 112 -18.90 -2.86 11.60
N LYS A 113 -19.12 -4.04 11.03
CA LYS A 113 -18.06 -5.01 10.75
C LYS A 113 -17.80 -5.08 9.26
N HIS A 114 -16.53 -5.04 8.91
CA HIS A 114 -16.08 -4.95 7.53
C HIS A 114 -15.10 -6.06 7.21
N GLN A 115 -15.05 -6.45 5.95
CA GLN A 115 -14.06 -7.40 5.50
C GLN A 115 -12.69 -6.74 5.36
N ILE A 116 -11.66 -7.47 5.78
CA ILE A 116 -10.28 -7.13 5.48
C ILE A 116 -9.99 -7.55 4.04
N VAL A 117 -9.72 -6.58 3.18
CA VAL A 117 -9.45 -6.79 1.76
C VAL A 117 -8.20 -6.03 1.34
N PHE A 118 -7.54 -6.50 0.29
CA PHE A 118 -6.40 -5.79 -0.27
C PHE A 118 -6.88 -4.60 -1.09
N ILE A 119 -6.50 -3.39 -0.67
CA ILE A 119 -6.87 -2.12 -1.29
C ILE A 119 -5.64 -1.42 -1.88
N HIS A 120 -5.86 -0.41 -2.72
CA HIS A 120 -4.83 0.43 -3.30
C HIS A 120 -4.27 1.46 -2.30
N GLY A 121 -5.13 2.06 -1.49
CA GLY A 121 -4.76 3.01 -0.45
C GLY A 121 -4.45 4.44 -0.94
N ASP A 122 -4.30 4.67 -2.24
CA ASP A 122 -4.21 6.01 -2.85
C ASP A 122 -4.91 6.07 -4.23
N LEU A 123 -6.17 5.63 -4.32
CA LEU A 123 -6.87 5.58 -5.60
C LEU A 123 -7.36 6.98 -6.02
N ARG A 124 -6.54 7.65 -6.83
CA ARG A 124 -6.83 8.94 -7.46
C ARG A 124 -6.69 8.87 -8.97
N LEU A 125 -7.32 9.81 -9.69
CA LEU A 125 -7.29 9.86 -11.16
C LEU A 125 -5.87 9.75 -11.76
N ALA A 126 -4.87 10.39 -11.13
CA ALA A 126 -3.48 10.34 -11.59
C ALA A 126 -2.86 8.93 -11.53
N ASN A 127 -3.43 8.03 -10.74
CA ASN A 127 -2.95 6.67 -10.54
C ASN A 127 -3.73 5.65 -11.41
N ILE A 128 -4.65 6.11 -12.26
CA ILE A 128 -5.45 5.29 -13.19
C ILE A 128 -4.99 5.56 -14.62
N MET A 129 -4.45 4.53 -15.28
CA MET A 129 -4.07 4.60 -16.69
C MET A 129 -5.27 4.32 -17.59
N VAL A 130 -5.48 5.18 -18.58
CA VAL A 130 -6.58 5.06 -19.56
C VAL A 130 -6.01 5.08 -20.98
N ASN A 131 -6.46 4.14 -21.82
CA ASN A 131 -6.17 4.13 -23.25
C ASN A 131 -7.47 3.91 -24.03
N ASN A 132 -7.77 4.79 -25.00
CA ASN A 132 -8.98 4.74 -25.81
C ASN A 132 -10.27 4.56 -24.98
N GLY A 133 -10.39 5.31 -23.87
CA GLY A 133 -11.56 5.25 -22.98
C GLY A 133 -11.64 4.02 -22.07
N ASN A 134 -10.66 3.13 -22.11
CA ASN A 134 -10.61 1.93 -21.26
C ASN A 134 -9.53 2.07 -20.20
N VAL A 135 -9.83 1.67 -18.96
CA VAL A 135 -8.83 1.55 -17.90
C VAL A 135 -7.87 0.41 -18.26
N THR A 136 -6.58 0.73 -18.40
CA THR A 136 -5.53 -0.23 -18.77
C THR A 136 -4.63 -0.63 -17.61
N GLY A 137 -4.69 0.10 -16.50
CA GLY A 137 -3.97 -0.27 -15.29
C GLY A 137 -4.18 0.72 -14.15
N ILE A 138 -3.85 0.25 -12.95
CA ILE A 138 -3.75 1.06 -11.73
C ILE A 138 -2.30 0.98 -11.28
N VAL A 139 -1.68 2.12 -11.04
CA VAL A 139 -0.27 2.26 -10.67
C VAL A 139 -0.15 2.94 -9.31
N ASP A 140 1.07 2.96 -8.77
CA ASP A 140 1.37 3.64 -7.50
C ASP A 140 0.79 2.98 -6.23
N TRP A 141 1.04 1.68 -6.12
CA TRP A 141 0.60 0.83 -5.00
C TRP A 141 1.42 1.00 -3.71
N GLU A 142 2.16 2.10 -3.53
CA GLU A 142 3.04 2.27 -2.36
C GLU A 142 2.29 2.30 -1.02
N PHE A 143 1.00 2.67 -1.05
CA PHE A 143 0.08 2.65 0.10
C PHE A 143 -0.82 1.41 0.14
N GLY A 144 -0.61 0.45 -0.76
CA GLY A 144 -1.43 -0.74 -0.89
C GLY A 144 -1.33 -1.66 0.33
N GLY A 145 -2.43 -2.34 0.64
CA GLY A 145 -2.44 -3.30 1.75
C GLY A 145 -3.83 -3.86 2.09
N TRP A 146 -3.87 -4.82 3.00
CA TRP A 146 -5.06 -5.28 3.72
C TRP A 146 -5.58 -4.29 4.77
N TYR A 147 -6.74 -3.74 4.50
CA TYR A 147 -7.47 -2.81 5.35
C TYR A 147 -8.96 -3.18 5.34
N PRO A 148 -9.79 -2.62 6.24
CA PRO A 148 -11.23 -2.68 6.07
C PRO A 148 -11.64 -2.16 4.70
N GLU A 149 -12.57 -2.84 4.03
CA GLU A 149 -13.01 -2.52 2.67
C GLU A 149 -13.50 -1.08 2.49
N TYR A 150 -14.04 -0.45 3.54
CA TYR A 150 -14.47 0.94 3.51
C TYR A 150 -13.30 1.93 3.37
N TRP A 151 -12.08 1.52 3.73
CA TRP A 151 -10.92 2.41 3.82
C TRP A 151 -10.50 2.96 2.46
N GLU A 152 -10.66 2.18 1.38
CA GLU A 152 -10.40 2.65 0.01
C GLU A 152 -11.35 3.79 -0.36
N PHE A 153 -12.66 3.61 -0.14
CA PHE A 153 -13.66 4.63 -0.42
C PHE A 153 -13.38 5.91 0.36
N SER A 154 -13.10 5.78 1.67
CA SER A 154 -12.82 6.93 2.53
C SER A 154 -11.57 7.70 2.10
N LYS A 155 -10.47 7.00 1.81
CA LYS A 155 -9.24 7.66 1.34
C LYS A 155 -9.43 8.30 -0.03
N ALA A 156 -10.01 7.58 -1.00
CA ALA A 156 -10.21 8.10 -2.35
C ALA A 156 -11.10 9.34 -2.37
N LEU A 157 -12.16 9.37 -1.54
CA LEU A 157 -13.05 10.52 -1.43
C LEU A 157 -12.35 11.73 -0.78
N ALA A 158 -11.49 11.49 0.20
CA ALA A 158 -10.76 12.54 0.92
C ALA A 158 -9.70 13.27 0.06
N VAL A 159 -9.17 12.65 -1.00
CA VAL A 159 -8.12 13.25 -1.86
C VAL A 159 -8.56 14.60 -2.43
N TRP A 160 -9.76 14.66 -2.99
CA TRP A 160 -10.28 15.88 -3.62
C TRP A 160 -11.41 16.53 -2.83
N MET A 161 -12.07 15.81 -1.93
CA MET A 161 -13.04 16.34 -0.96
C MET A 161 -13.93 17.46 -1.55
N TRP A 162 -14.76 17.08 -2.53
CA TRP A 162 -15.72 17.96 -3.21
C TRP A 162 -15.12 19.02 -4.15
N GLN A 163 -13.81 19.04 -4.38
CA GLN A 163 -13.16 20.01 -5.27
C GLN A 163 -13.34 19.70 -6.76
N ASN A 164 -13.80 18.49 -7.11
CA ASN A 164 -14.09 18.09 -8.48
C ASN A 164 -15.16 16.99 -8.55
N ASP A 165 -15.51 16.58 -9.77
CA ASP A 165 -16.51 15.56 -10.06
C ASP A 165 -16.06 14.12 -9.73
N TRP A 166 -14.80 13.92 -9.32
CA TRP A 166 -14.32 12.59 -8.92
C TRP A 166 -15.14 12.00 -7.77
N SER A 167 -15.57 12.84 -6.83
CA SER A 167 -16.45 12.43 -5.74
C SER A 167 -17.79 11.84 -6.23
N ASP A 168 -18.34 12.35 -7.34
CA ASP A 168 -19.56 11.81 -7.93
C ASP A 168 -19.31 10.46 -8.62
N TYR A 169 -18.16 10.29 -9.27
CA TYR A 169 -17.78 9.02 -9.89
C TYR A 169 -17.49 7.93 -8.86
N LEU A 170 -16.75 8.24 -7.78
CA LEU A 170 -16.45 7.29 -6.71
C LEU A 170 -17.73 6.68 -6.12
N GLN A 171 -18.75 7.50 -5.89
CA GLN A 171 -20.04 7.04 -5.39
C GLN A 171 -20.82 6.15 -6.37
N ARG A 172 -20.47 6.18 -7.67
CA ARG A 172 -21.09 5.33 -8.70
C ARG A 172 -20.33 4.02 -8.90
N ILE A 173 -19.01 4.03 -8.76
CA ILE A 173 -18.15 2.89 -9.09
C ILE A 173 -17.73 2.07 -7.86
N MET A 174 -17.91 2.60 -6.66
CA MET A 174 -17.59 1.94 -5.39
C MET A 174 -18.82 1.85 -4.50
N THR A 175 -18.80 0.89 -3.56
CA THR A 175 -19.77 0.86 -2.45
C THR A 175 -19.55 2.08 -1.55
N PRO A 176 -20.55 2.96 -1.38
CA PRO A 176 -20.41 4.11 -0.49
C PRO A 176 -20.49 3.70 0.99
N TYR A 177 -19.54 4.19 1.79
CA TYR A 177 -19.47 3.98 3.24
C TYR A 177 -19.56 5.34 3.96
N TYR A 178 -20.76 5.92 3.98
CA TYR A 178 -20.95 7.31 4.43
C TYR A 178 -20.64 7.51 5.92
N SER A 179 -21.06 6.57 6.76
CA SER A 179 -20.80 6.62 8.20
C SER A 179 -19.31 6.52 8.49
N GLU A 180 -18.64 5.58 7.82
CA GLU A 180 -17.21 5.33 7.96
C GLU A 180 -16.38 6.48 7.36
N PHE A 181 -16.86 7.14 6.31
CA PHE A 181 -16.25 8.38 5.85
C PHE A 181 -16.37 9.51 6.88
N GLY A 182 -17.47 9.56 7.63
CA GLY A 182 -17.62 10.46 8.78
C GLY A 182 -16.58 10.18 9.88
N ILE A 183 -16.37 8.90 10.22
CA ILE A 183 -15.33 8.45 11.14
C ILE A 183 -13.94 8.85 10.61
N TYR A 184 -13.65 8.53 9.35
CA TYR A 184 -12.39 8.88 8.69
C TYR A 184 -12.14 10.38 8.74
N SER A 185 -13.12 11.20 8.35
CA SER A 185 -13.04 12.66 8.34
C SER A 185 -12.84 13.25 9.73
N PHE A 186 -13.44 12.64 10.76
CA PHE A 186 -13.21 13.03 12.14
C PHE A 186 -11.77 12.78 12.59
N MET A 187 -11.17 11.66 12.16
CA MET A 187 -9.81 11.27 12.57
C MET A 187 -8.72 11.91 11.70
N HIS A 188 -9.02 12.19 10.43
CA HIS A 188 -8.04 12.61 9.43
C HIS A 188 -7.20 13.82 9.84
N PRO A 189 -7.76 14.98 10.26
CA PRO A 189 -6.97 16.17 10.59
C PRO A 189 -6.00 16.00 11.77
N THR A 190 -6.20 14.94 12.57
CA THR A 190 -5.28 14.59 13.65
C THR A 190 -4.20 13.64 13.13
N LEU A 191 -4.59 12.62 12.37
CA LEU A 191 -3.70 11.53 11.96
C LEU A 191 -2.79 11.90 10.79
N TRP A 192 -3.17 12.84 9.94
CA TRP A 192 -2.41 13.31 8.78
C TRP A 192 -2.55 14.82 8.63
#